data_AF-A0A196SG23-F1
#
_entry.id   AF-A0A196SG23-F1
#
_cell.length_a   1.000
_cell.length_b   1.000
_cell.length_c   1.000
_cell.angle_alpha   90.00
_cell.angle_beta   90.00
_cell.angle_gamma   90.00
#
_symmetry.space_group_name_H-M   'P 1'
#
loop_
_entity.id
_entity.type
_entity.pdbx_description
1 polymer ?
#
loop_
_entity_poly.entity_id
_entity_poly.type
_entity_poly.pdbx_seq_one_letter_code
_entity_poly.pdbx_strand_id
1 'polypeptide(L)'
;MLSLFDDTLHSKRGRMDYDIHAVYVDFSAIDHSHLSIDALQRTYSIPITVIKAETVSFAANSKERLIALYNGMKSIDSKVDLKELILDQILTAHAKSLASDVYLLYGKTMDHFTMQVMHEMVNKDGIAVPSTCDYSQLFQIPGSLVRVGSALGELTSREMALYCYYKQIEYRVFPSPLLLPGGSVYRLVLNMVAALQDDCDSTLHIVTETIGKLKKTEGAHNCRLCGRSCVEELCGRCSFLKREDGSSLLALP
;
A
#
# COMPACT_ATOMS: atom_id res chain seq x y z
N MET A 1 14.13 -1.07 6.36
CA MET A 1 13.38 0.00 5.66
C MET A 1 13.53 1.35 6.35
N LEU A 2 13.31 1.43 7.67
CA LEU A 2 13.61 2.64 8.48
C LEU A 2 15.11 3.00 8.52
N SER A 3 16.00 2.01 8.42
CA SER A 3 17.46 2.27 8.35
C SER A 3 17.94 2.90 7.02
N LEU A 4 17.21 2.79 5.91
CA LEU A 4 17.57 3.51 4.69
C LEU A 4 17.49 5.01 4.93
N PHE A 5 16.42 5.46 5.60
CA PHE A 5 16.24 6.85 6.00
C PHE A 5 17.27 7.29 7.05
N ASP A 6 17.62 6.42 7.99
CA ASP A 6 18.64 6.69 9.03
C ASP A 6 20.04 6.87 8.41
N ASP A 7 20.39 6.04 7.42
CA ASP A 7 21.64 6.17 6.65
C ASP A 7 21.66 7.45 5.78
N THR A 8 20.54 7.85 5.15
CA THR A 8 20.46 9.12 4.41
C THR A 8 20.56 10.33 5.35
N LEU A 9 19.97 10.26 6.55
CA LEU A 9 20.05 11.31 7.58
C LEU A 9 21.48 11.50 8.12
N HIS A 10 22.29 10.44 8.13
CA HIS A 10 23.66 10.45 8.67
C HIS A 10 24.78 10.47 7.63
N SER A 11 24.48 10.38 6.33
CA SER A 11 25.48 10.57 5.29
C SER A 11 25.90 12.05 5.21
N LYS A 12 27.22 12.31 5.24
CA LYS A 12 27.84 13.65 5.31
C LYS A 12 27.63 14.54 4.06
N ARG A 13 26.66 14.24 3.19
CA ARG A 13 26.31 15.05 2.01
C ARG A 13 24.79 15.27 1.96
N GLY A 14 24.34 16.27 2.71
CA GLY A 14 22.96 16.75 2.70
C GLY A 14 22.09 16.04 3.72
N ARG A 15 22.01 16.59 4.95
CA ARG A 15 20.90 16.29 5.83
C ARG A 15 19.62 16.67 5.10
N MET A 16 18.75 15.70 4.83
CA MET A 16 17.37 16.05 4.55
C MET A 16 16.75 16.45 5.89
N ASP A 17 16.47 17.73 6.08
CA ASP A 17 15.83 18.28 7.29
C ASP A 17 14.33 17.89 7.31
N TYR A 18 14.02 16.59 7.28
CA TYR A 18 12.67 16.06 7.47
C TYR A 18 12.52 15.53 8.90
N ASP A 19 11.39 15.89 9.53
CA ASP A 19 10.94 15.25 10.76
C ASP A 19 10.25 13.93 10.39
N ILE A 20 10.99 12.83 10.47
CA ILE A 20 10.53 11.51 10.04
C ILE A 20 9.81 10.81 11.20
N HIS A 21 8.57 10.40 10.95
CA HIS A 21 7.76 9.59 11.87
C HIS A 21 7.32 8.32 11.17
N ALA A 22 7.46 7.18 11.85
CA ALA A 22 6.94 5.92 11.39
C ALA A 22 5.51 5.72 11.91
N VAL A 23 4.62 5.21 11.06
CA VAL A 23 3.25 4.87 11.44
C VAL A 23 3.03 3.40 11.14
N TYR A 24 2.61 2.64 12.15
CA TYR A 24 2.26 1.23 12.04
C TYR A 24 0.76 1.04 12.27
N VAL A 25 0.08 0.39 11.33
CA VAL A 25 -1.33 0.03 11.49
C VAL A 25 -1.42 -1.42 11.98
N ASP A 26 -1.99 -1.58 13.17
CA ASP A 26 -2.10 -2.88 13.84
C ASP A 26 -3.38 -3.61 13.43
N PHE A 27 -3.22 -4.68 12.65
CA PHE A 27 -4.30 -5.56 12.20
C PHE A 27 -4.54 -6.76 13.13
N SER A 28 -4.02 -6.78 14.36
CA SER A 28 -4.10 -7.92 15.29
C SER A 28 -5.50 -8.48 15.54
N ALA A 29 -6.54 -7.67 15.32
CA ALA A 29 -7.94 -8.11 15.44
C ALA A 29 -8.35 -9.12 14.37
N ILE A 30 -7.75 -9.07 13.18
CA ILE A 30 -8.12 -9.88 12.01
C ILE A 30 -6.95 -10.67 11.41
N ASP A 31 -5.73 -10.36 11.83
CA ASP A 31 -4.51 -11.04 11.39
C ASP A 31 -3.62 -11.35 12.60
N HIS A 32 -3.25 -12.62 12.75
CA HIS A 32 -2.37 -13.06 13.84
C HIS A 32 -0.89 -12.81 13.56
N SER A 33 -0.55 -12.17 12.44
CA SER A 33 0.80 -11.68 12.15
C SER A 33 1.19 -10.60 13.16
N HIS A 34 1.66 -11.00 14.35
CA HIS A 34 2.10 -10.07 15.37
C HIS A 34 3.51 -9.57 15.07
N LEU A 35 3.59 -8.26 14.89
CA LEU A 35 4.83 -7.52 14.83
C LEU A 35 5.11 -6.94 16.22
N SER A 36 6.25 -7.29 16.83
CA SER A 36 6.64 -6.70 18.11
C SER A 36 7.06 -5.25 17.85
N ILE A 37 6.17 -4.31 18.15
CA ILE A 37 6.44 -2.88 18.06
C ILE A 37 7.62 -2.49 18.96
N ASP A 38 7.70 -3.08 20.16
CA ASP A 38 8.84 -2.87 21.07
C ASP A 38 10.17 -3.28 20.44
N ALA A 39 10.20 -4.35 19.64
CA ALA A 39 11.39 -4.73 18.91
C ALA A 39 11.73 -3.69 17.83
N LEU A 40 10.75 -3.22 17.05
CA LEU A 40 10.97 -2.17 16.04
C LEU A 40 11.46 -0.86 16.65
N GLN A 41 10.87 -0.41 17.76
CA GLN A 41 11.26 0.83 18.44
C GLN A 41 12.67 0.74 19.04
N ARG A 42 13.13 -0.46 19.41
CA ARG A 42 14.52 -0.68 19.85
C ARG A 42 15.51 -0.72 18.69
N THR A 43 15.08 -1.21 17.53
CA THR A 43 15.94 -1.34 16.34
C THR A 43 16.15 -0.01 15.63
N TYR A 44 15.16 0.90 15.65
CA TYR A 44 15.21 2.15 14.89
C TYR A 44 15.06 3.36 15.80
N SER A 45 15.88 4.39 15.60
CA SER A 45 15.82 5.64 16.36
C SER A 45 14.69 6.59 15.96
N ILE A 46 13.76 6.11 15.12
CA ILE A 46 12.64 6.89 14.57
C ILE A 46 11.39 6.66 15.44
N PRO A 47 10.66 7.72 15.86
CA PRO A 47 9.41 7.58 16.58
C PRO A 47 8.39 6.73 15.81
N ILE A 48 7.75 5.77 16.48
CA ILE A 48 6.73 4.88 15.88
C ILE A 48 5.38 5.14 16.54
N THR A 49 4.42 5.66 15.76
CA THR A 49 3.01 5.77 16.13
C THR A 49 2.27 4.49 15.74
N VAL A 50 1.51 3.92 16.67
CA VAL A 50 0.71 2.70 16.44
C VAL A 50 -0.76 3.06 16.42
N ILE A 51 -1.45 2.69 15.34
CA ILE A 51 -2.88 2.91 15.18
C ILE A 51 -3.55 1.56 14.96
N LYS A 52 -4.55 1.20 15.77
CA LYS A 52 -5.24 -0.08 15.60
C LYS A 52 -6.21 -0.02 14.41
N ALA A 53 -6.23 -1.06 13.58
CA ALA A 53 -7.13 -1.12 12.42
C ALA A 53 -8.62 -0.99 12.80
N GLU A 54 -8.98 -1.43 14.01
CA GLU A 54 -10.33 -1.29 14.57
C GLU A 54 -10.74 0.16 14.87
N THR A 55 -9.84 1.15 14.75
CA THR A 55 -10.21 2.57 14.92
C THR A 55 -10.81 3.20 13.67
N VAL A 56 -10.86 2.50 12.53
CA VAL A 56 -11.61 3.02 11.37
C VAL A 56 -13.06 3.18 11.75
N SER A 57 -13.58 4.40 11.57
CA SER A 57 -14.95 4.76 11.90
C SER A 57 -15.93 4.09 10.94
N PHE A 58 -16.25 2.83 11.21
CA PHE A 58 -17.44 2.17 10.65
C PHE A 58 -18.70 2.41 11.51
N ALA A 59 -18.69 3.36 12.46
CA ALA A 59 -19.63 3.55 13.58
C ALA A 59 -19.36 2.65 14.81
N ALA A 60 -20.16 2.78 15.88
CA ALA A 60 -20.00 2.06 17.16
C ALA A 60 -19.84 0.53 16.97
N ASN A 61 -19.06 -0.12 17.85
CA ASN A 61 -18.61 -1.52 17.76
C ASN A 61 -17.69 -1.81 16.56
N SER A 62 -16.67 -0.96 16.37
CA SER A 62 -15.79 -0.99 15.21
C SER A 62 -14.91 -2.25 15.13
N LYS A 63 -14.54 -2.86 16.27
CA LYS A 63 -13.74 -4.09 16.32
C LYS A 63 -14.51 -5.32 15.84
N GLU A 64 -15.67 -5.60 16.43
CA GLU A 64 -16.48 -6.77 16.09
C GLU A 64 -16.96 -6.70 14.63
N ARG A 65 -17.27 -5.49 14.15
CA ARG A 65 -17.64 -5.27 12.76
C ARG A 65 -16.47 -5.48 11.80
N LEU A 66 -15.26 -5.04 12.16
CA LEU A 66 -14.06 -5.32 11.37
C LEU A 66 -13.79 -6.83 11.26
N ILE A 67 -13.90 -7.55 12.38
CA ILE A 67 -13.75 -9.01 12.41
C ILE A 67 -14.82 -9.69 11.53
N ALA A 68 -16.07 -9.30 11.68
CA ALA A 68 -17.18 -9.85 10.88
C ALA A 68 -16.99 -9.57 9.38
N LEU A 69 -16.63 -8.34 9.01
CA LEU A 69 -16.38 -7.94 7.64
C LEU A 69 -15.23 -8.75 7.02
N TYR A 70 -14.09 -8.83 7.71
CA TYR A 70 -12.93 -9.56 7.21
C TYR A 70 -13.18 -11.07 7.08
N ASN A 71 -13.86 -11.67 8.05
CA ASN A 71 -14.22 -13.08 8.01
C ASN A 71 -15.32 -13.39 6.98
N GLY A 72 -16.17 -12.41 6.65
CA GLY A 72 -17.19 -12.50 5.61
C GLY A 72 -16.64 -12.51 4.18
N MET A 73 -15.43 -11.98 3.97
CA MET A 73 -14.77 -11.99 2.65
C MET A 73 -14.44 -13.41 2.20
N LYS A 74 -14.86 -13.75 0.98
CA LYS A 74 -14.77 -15.12 0.45
C LYS A 74 -13.43 -15.37 -0.23
N SER A 75 -12.91 -14.39 -0.95
CA SER A 75 -11.66 -14.51 -1.69
C SER A 75 -10.46 -13.96 -0.90
N ILE A 76 -9.27 -14.50 -1.20
CA ILE A 76 -8.00 -13.98 -0.67
C ILE A 76 -7.78 -12.55 -1.18
N ASP A 77 -8.11 -12.30 -2.45
CA ASP A 77 -7.96 -10.99 -3.09
C ASP A 77 -8.78 -9.92 -2.35
N SER A 78 -10.05 -10.20 -2.00
CA SER A 78 -10.86 -9.30 -1.17
C SER A 78 -10.26 -9.00 0.20
N LYS A 79 -9.68 -10.02 0.87
CA LYS A 79 -9.05 -9.82 2.18
C LYS A 79 -7.83 -8.90 2.07
N VAL A 80 -7.02 -9.06 1.02
CA VAL A 80 -5.89 -8.18 0.73
C VAL A 80 -6.37 -6.76 0.42
N ASP A 81 -7.33 -6.62 -0.49
CA ASP A 81 -7.89 -5.32 -0.92
C ASP A 81 -8.55 -4.56 0.24
N LEU A 82 -9.23 -5.27 1.14
CA LEU A 82 -9.85 -4.70 2.33
C LEU A 82 -8.77 -4.20 3.32
N LYS A 83 -7.72 -4.98 3.57
CA LYS A 83 -6.61 -4.56 4.44
C LYS A 83 -5.92 -3.33 3.88
N GLU A 84 -5.64 -3.30 2.57
CA GLU A 84 -5.06 -2.12 1.93
C GLU A 84 -5.98 -0.90 2.01
N LEU A 85 -7.30 -1.08 1.83
CA LEU A 85 -8.26 0.01 1.91
C LEU A 85 -8.27 0.65 3.31
N ILE A 86 -8.30 -0.20 4.33
CA ILE A 86 -8.25 0.23 5.74
C ILE A 86 -6.93 0.94 6.05
N LEU A 87 -5.81 0.37 5.59
CA LEU A 87 -4.48 0.96 5.75
C LEU A 87 -4.43 2.36 5.13
N ASP A 88 -4.82 2.50 3.87
CA ASP A 88 -4.79 3.76 3.13
C ASP A 88 -5.68 4.81 3.80
N GLN A 89 -6.87 4.43 4.28
CA GLN A 89 -7.80 5.33 4.98
C GLN A 89 -7.24 5.81 6.33
N ILE A 90 -6.68 4.91 7.15
CA ILE A 90 -6.07 5.26 8.44
C ILE A 90 -4.90 6.20 8.23
N LEU A 91 -3.96 5.84 7.35
CA LEU A 91 -2.75 6.62 7.12
C LEU A 91 -3.08 7.99 6.53
N THR A 92 -4.04 8.06 5.62
CA THR A 92 -4.52 9.33 5.06
C THR A 92 -5.18 10.20 6.12
N ALA A 93 -6.07 9.64 6.95
CA ALA A 93 -6.73 10.38 8.02
C ALA A 93 -5.73 10.90 9.06
N HIS A 94 -4.76 10.06 9.45
CA HIS A 94 -3.68 10.45 10.34
C HIS A 94 -2.82 11.57 9.74
N ALA A 95 -2.37 11.42 8.50
CA ALA A 95 -1.58 12.44 7.80
C ALA A 95 -2.34 13.78 7.69
N LYS A 96 -3.65 13.76 7.42
CA LYS A 96 -4.49 14.96 7.38
C LYS A 96 -4.68 15.61 8.75
N SER A 97 -4.57 14.85 9.85
CA SER A 97 -4.69 15.39 11.19
C SER A 97 -3.43 16.16 11.65
N LEU A 98 -2.32 15.99 10.93
CA LEU A 98 -1.09 16.74 11.15
C LEU A 98 -1.23 18.13 10.50
N ALA A 99 -0.92 19.19 11.24
CA ALA A 99 -1.14 20.58 10.84
C ALA A 99 -0.11 21.16 9.84
N SER A 100 0.71 20.33 9.21
CA SER A 100 1.88 20.73 8.41
C SER A 100 1.82 20.23 6.96
N ASP A 101 2.79 20.64 6.14
CA ASP A 101 3.06 20.00 4.85
C ASP A 101 3.60 18.59 5.12
N VAL A 102 2.83 17.56 4.76
CA VAL A 102 3.11 16.16 5.12
C VAL A 102 3.32 15.33 3.88
N TYR A 103 4.42 14.57 3.89
CA TYR A 103 4.71 13.53 2.91
C TYR A 103 4.40 12.16 3.52
N LEU A 104 3.35 11.50 3.03
CA LEU A 104 3.03 10.11 3.36
C LEU A 104 3.76 9.19 2.37
N LEU A 105 4.85 8.57 2.84
CA LEU A 105 5.70 7.72 2.00
C LEU A 105 5.49 6.24 2.32
N TYR A 106 5.10 5.47 1.30
CA TYR A 106 5.03 4.02 1.39
C TYR A 106 6.37 3.37 1.04
N GLY A 107 6.58 2.16 1.57
CA GLY A 107 7.73 1.31 1.27
C GLY A 107 7.56 0.41 0.04
N LYS A 108 6.83 0.87 -0.99
CA LYS A 108 6.49 0.04 -2.16
C LYS A 108 7.65 0.03 -3.16
N THR A 109 8.16 -1.14 -3.47
CA THR A 109 9.22 -1.34 -4.48
C THR A 109 8.65 -1.35 -5.90
N MET A 110 9.53 -1.34 -6.90
CA MET A 110 9.18 -1.48 -8.31
C MET A 110 8.33 -2.73 -8.58
N ASP A 111 8.63 -3.83 -7.89
CA ASP A 111 7.87 -5.08 -7.96
C ASP A 111 6.42 -4.87 -7.54
N HIS A 112 6.18 -4.11 -6.46
CA HIS A 112 4.82 -3.81 -6.00
C HIS A 112 4.04 -3.01 -7.04
N PHE A 113 4.67 -2.00 -7.65
CA PHE A 113 4.04 -1.21 -8.71
C PHE A 113 3.75 -2.06 -9.94
N THR A 114 4.71 -2.88 -10.39
CA THR A 114 4.51 -3.78 -11.53
C THR A 114 3.38 -4.78 -11.27
N MET A 115 3.33 -5.40 -10.09
CA MET A 115 2.22 -6.28 -9.72
C MET A 115 0.88 -5.54 -9.69
N GLN A 116 0.84 -4.34 -9.13
CA GLN A 116 -0.37 -3.53 -9.08
C GLN A 116 -0.86 -3.21 -10.49
N VAL A 117 0.03 -2.85 -11.41
CA VAL A 117 -0.35 -2.53 -12.79
C VAL A 117 -0.97 -3.72 -13.50
N MET A 118 -0.29 -4.86 -13.42
CA MET A 118 -0.80 -6.09 -14.01
C MET A 118 -2.16 -6.47 -13.41
N HIS A 119 -2.33 -6.28 -12.10
CA HIS A 119 -3.61 -6.53 -11.41
C HIS A 119 -4.72 -5.58 -11.90
N GLU A 120 -4.46 -4.28 -11.99
CA GLU A 120 -5.45 -3.30 -12.47
C GLU A 120 -5.80 -3.53 -13.96
N MET A 121 -4.82 -3.89 -14.80
CA MET A 121 -5.04 -4.23 -16.21
C MET A 121 -5.92 -5.47 -16.37
N VAL A 122 -5.69 -6.53 -15.58
CA VAL A 122 -6.50 -7.76 -15.60
C VAL A 122 -7.94 -7.47 -15.16
N ASN A 123 -8.13 -6.57 -14.19
CA ASN A 123 -9.44 -6.20 -13.67
C ASN A 123 -10.17 -5.13 -14.49
N LYS A 124 -9.67 -4.79 -15.69
CA LYS A 124 -10.22 -3.76 -16.58
C LYS A 124 -10.28 -2.36 -15.95
N ASP A 125 -9.47 -2.09 -14.93
CA ASP A 125 -9.36 -0.77 -14.31
C ASP A 125 -8.17 0.02 -14.90
N GLY A 126 -8.04 -0.02 -16.23
CA GLY A 126 -6.92 0.62 -16.95
C GLY A 126 -6.87 2.14 -16.78
N ILE A 127 -7.97 2.75 -16.34
CA ILE A 127 -8.08 4.19 -16.07
C ILE A 127 -7.41 4.54 -14.74
N ALA A 128 -7.40 3.62 -13.78
CA ALA A 128 -6.68 3.82 -12.53
C ALA A 128 -5.17 3.83 -12.75
N VAL A 129 -4.64 3.05 -13.71
CA VAL A 129 -3.19 2.81 -13.91
C VAL A 129 -2.34 4.09 -13.92
N PRO A 130 -2.61 5.12 -14.74
CA PRO A 130 -1.78 6.33 -14.79
C PRO A 130 -1.90 7.21 -13.52
N SER A 131 -2.88 6.94 -12.66
CA SER A 131 -3.14 7.71 -11.45
C SER A 131 -2.69 7.01 -10.16
N THR A 132 -2.65 5.68 -10.16
CA THR A 132 -2.36 4.86 -8.97
C THR A 132 -1.01 4.16 -9.02
N CYS A 133 -0.41 4.04 -10.20
CA CYS A 133 0.78 3.22 -10.41
C CYS A 133 2.02 4.01 -10.86
N ASP A 134 1.91 5.35 -11.00
CA ASP A 134 3.07 6.20 -11.21
C ASP A 134 3.77 6.48 -9.87
N TYR A 135 4.93 5.85 -9.67
CA TYR A 135 5.74 5.98 -8.47
C TYR A 135 6.67 7.21 -8.49
N SER A 136 6.86 7.82 -9.67
CA SER A 136 7.78 8.94 -9.88
C SER A 136 7.18 10.29 -9.44
N GLN A 137 5.86 10.32 -9.22
CA GLN A 137 5.13 11.53 -8.84
C GLN A 137 4.55 11.43 -7.45
N LEU A 138 4.69 12.53 -6.70
CA LEU A 138 3.95 12.73 -5.47
C LEU A 138 2.51 13.16 -5.81
N PHE A 139 1.54 12.37 -5.35
CA PHE A 139 0.13 12.69 -5.50
C PHE A 139 -0.37 13.51 -4.31
N GLN A 140 -0.92 14.69 -4.57
CA GLN A 140 -1.57 15.48 -3.51
C GLN A 140 -3.00 14.98 -3.28
N ILE A 141 -3.33 14.65 -2.04
CA ILE A 141 -4.68 14.23 -1.68
C ILE A 141 -5.63 15.44 -1.81
N PRO A 142 -6.73 15.33 -2.58
CA PRO A 142 -7.65 16.44 -2.81
C PRO A 142 -8.14 17.08 -1.51
N GLY A 143 -8.13 18.42 -1.49
CA GLY A 143 -8.58 19.20 -0.33
C GLY A 143 -7.65 19.13 0.89
N SER A 144 -6.40 18.68 0.73
CA SER A 144 -5.42 18.64 1.82
C SER A 144 -4.01 19.00 1.35
N LEU A 145 -3.10 19.30 2.30
CA LEU A 145 -1.68 19.52 2.04
C LEU A 145 -0.87 18.22 1.99
N VAL A 146 -1.51 17.06 2.18
CA VAL A 146 -0.83 15.77 2.22
C VAL A 146 -0.42 15.34 0.80
N ARG A 147 0.86 15.04 0.63
CA ARG A 147 1.42 14.42 -0.58
C ARG A 147 1.76 12.96 -0.31
N VAL A 148 1.40 12.08 -1.23
CA VAL A 148 1.57 10.64 -1.11
C VAL A 148 2.54 10.15 -2.18
N GLY A 149 3.44 9.24 -1.82
CA GLY A 149 4.35 8.62 -2.78
C GLY A 149 4.96 7.32 -2.25
N SER A 150 5.93 6.80 -2.98
CA SER A 150 6.79 5.71 -2.52
C SER A 150 8.24 6.15 -2.47
N ALA A 151 8.91 5.87 -1.37
CA ALA A 151 10.33 6.16 -1.22
C ALA A 151 11.23 5.13 -1.95
N LEU A 152 10.67 3.98 -2.33
CA LEU A 152 11.43 2.84 -2.88
C LEU A 152 10.98 2.45 -4.29
N GLY A 153 10.18 3.29 -4.96
CA GLY A 153 9.58 2.93 -6.25
C GLY A 153 10.57 2.64 -7.37
N GLU A 154 11.76 3.25 -7.30
CA GLU A 154 12.87 3.04 -8.26
C GLU A 154 13.69 1.77 -7.98
N LEU A 155 13.48 1.11 -6.84
CA LEU A 155 14.26 -0.04 -6.41
C LEU A 155 13.43 -1.31 -6.48
N THR A 156 14.04 -2.39 -6.95
CA THR A 156 13.46 -3.74 -6.89
C THR A 156 13.51 -4.31 -5.48
N SER A 157 12.64 -5.27 -5.17
CA SER A 157 12.67 -5.98 -3.89
C SER A 157 13.98 -6.73 -3.68
N ARG A 158 14.62 -7.19 -4.76
CA ARG A 158 15.93 -7.84 -4.72
C ARG A 158 17.03 -6.88 -4.29
N GLU A 159 17.09 -5.69 -4.87
CA GLU A 159 18.04 -4.65 -4.47
C GLU A 159 17.84 -4.25 -3.00
N MET A 160 16.58 -4.14 -2.58
CA MET A 160 16.24 -3.84 -1.18
C MET A 160 16.65 -4.95 -0.21
N ALA A 161 16.50 -6.21 -0.59
CA ALA A 161 16.96 -7.34 0.22
C ALA A 161 18.49 -7.35 0.33
N LEU A 162 19.20 -7.12 -0.79
CA LEU A 162 20.66 -7.02 -0.82
C LEU A 162 21.17 -5.84 0.01
N TYR A 163 20.50 -4.69 -0.07
CA TYR A 163 20.82 -3.53 0.75
C TYR A 163 20.67 -3.84 2.24
N CYS A 164 19.53 -4.43 2.64
CA CYS A 164 19.30 -4.83 4.03
C CYS A 164 20.35 -5.83 4.52
N TYR A 165 20.71 -6.81 3.69
CA TYR A 165 21.77 -7.77 4.01
C TYR A 165 23.13 -7.07 4.21
N TYR A 166 23.53 -6.22 3.26
CA TYR A 166 24.81 -5.50 3.32
C TYR A 166 24.91 -4.57 4.54
N LYS A 167 23.81 -3.88 4.87
CA LYS A 167 23.73 -2.97 6.02
C LYS A 167 23.38 -3.67 7.34
N GLN A 168 23.26 -4.99 7.34
CA GLN A 168 22.85 -5.78 8.52
C GLN A 168 21.56 -5.27 9.15
N ILE A 169 20.62 -4.81 8.32
CA ILE A 169 19.30 -4.36 8.75
C ILE A 169 18.45 -5.59 8.96
N GLU A 170 18.13 -5.87 10.22
CA GLU A 170 17.16 -6.92 10.53
C GLU A 170 15.77 -6.52 10.03
N TYR A 171 15.18 -7.40 9.22
CA TYR A 171 13.78 -7.29 8.80
C TYR A 171 13.10 -8.64 8.97
N ARG A 172 11.80 -8.60 9.28
CA ARG A 172 10.96 -9.79 9.34
C ARG A 172 10.18 -9.92 8.05
N VAL A 173 10.23 -11.10 7.44
CA VAL A 173 9.32 -11.47 6.37
C VAL A 173 8.04 -11.97 7.04
N PHE A 174 6.95 -11.22 6.88
CA PHE A 174 5.64 -11.69 7.35
C PHE A 174 5.05 -12.62 6.30
N PRO A 175 4.45 -13.75 6.72
CA PRO A 175 3.72 -14.59 5.79
C PRO A 175 2.57 -13.77 5.20
N SER A 176 2.66 -13.45 3.92
CA SER A 176 1.62 -12.72 3.20
C SER A 176 0.37 -13.61 3.09
N PRO A 177 -0.86 -13.07 3.20
CA PRO A 177 -2.09 -13.79 2.87
C PRO A 177 -2.05 -14.42 1.46
N LEU A 178 -1.22 -13.89 0.55
CA LEU A 178 -0.99 -14.43 -0.79
C LEU A 178 -0.30 -15.81 -0.79
N LEU A 179 0.38 -16.17 0.30
CA LEU A 179 1.02 -17.47 0.49
C LEU A 179 0.04 -18.52 1.03
N LEU A 180 -1.18 -18.14 1.40
CA LEU A 180 -2.21 -19.09 1.86
C LEU A 180 -2.74 -19.93 0.69
N PRO A 181 -3.11 -21.20 0.91
CA PRO A 181 -3.75 -22.03 -0.11
C PRO A 181 -5.10 -21.43 -0.54
N GLY A 182 -5.40 -21.46 -1.84
CA GLY A 182 -6.61 -20.88 -2.43
C GLY A 182 -6.32 -20.07 -3.71
N GLY A 183 -7.29 -19.91 -4.59
CA GLY A 183 -7.13 -19.08 -5.81
C GLY A 183 -6.93 -17.60 -5.46
N SER A 184 -5.95 -16.95 -6.08
CA SER A 184 -5.69 -15.51 -5.92
C SER A 184 -5.13 -14.95 -7.22
N VAL A 185 -5.74 -13.87 -7.72
CA VAL A 185 -5.24 -13.12 -8.87
C VAL A 185 -3.88 -12.51 -8.53
N TYR A 186 -3.72 -11.97 -7.32
CA TYR A 186 -2.43 -11.45 -6.86
C TYR A 186 -1.30 -12.50 -6.93
N ARG A 187 -1.55 -13.75 -6.52
CA ARG A 187 -0.53 -14.80 -6.64
C ARG A 187 -0.25 -15.18 -8.10
N LEU A 188 -1.28 -15.23 -8.94
CA LEU A 188 -1.10 -15.50 -10.37
C LEU A 188 -0.23 -14.42 -11.02
N VAL A 189 -0.53 -13.15 -10.72
CA VAL A 189 0.23 -11.99 -11.21
C VAL A 189 1.67 -12.03 -10.69
N LEU A 190 1.88 -12.32 -9.41
CA LEU A 190 3.22 -12.42 -8.83
C LEU A 190 4.08 -13.49 -9.55
N ASN A 191 3.51 -14.66 -9.80
CA ASN A 191 4.20 -15.73 -10.54
C ASN A 191 4.48 -15.33 -11.99
N MET A 192 3.53 -14.63 -12.64
CA MET A 192 3.71 -14.15 -14.02
C MET A 192 4.82 -13.09 -14.10
N VAL A 193 4.84 -12.14 -13.17
CA VAL A 193 5.88 -11.09 -13.11
C VAL A 193 7.25 -11.72 -12.86
N ALA A 194 7.35 -12.69 -11.95
CA ALA A 194 8.59 -13.42 -11.69
C ALA A 194 9.08 -14.16 -12.94
N ALA A 195 8.21 -14.90 -13.63
CA ALA A 195 8.58 -15.61 -14.86
C ALA A 195 9.03 -14.65 -15.98
N LEU A 196 8.32 -13.53 -16.17
CA LEU A 196 8.71 -12.52 -17.16
C LEU A 196 10.04 -11.85 -16.81
N GLN A 197 10.31 -11.65 -15.52
CA GLN A 197 11.57 -11.08 -15.04
C GLN A 197 12.73 -12.07 -15.24
N ASP A 198 12.50 -13.37 -15.08
CA ASP A 198 13.49 -14.41 -15.36
C ASP A 198 13.80 -14.52 -16.87
N ASP A 199 12.79 -14.34 -17.72
CA ASP A 199 12.97 -14.33 -19.18
C ASP A 199 13.59 -13.02 -19.69
N CYS A 200 13.31 -11.90 -19.03
CA CYS A 200 13.79 -10.58 -19.37
C CYS A 200 14.06 -9.76 -18.11
N ASP A 201 15.35 -9.63 -17.75
CA ASP A 201 15.84 -8.93 -16.56
C ASP A 201 15.43 -7.44 -16.47
N SER A 202 14.91 -6.85 -17.55
CA SER A 202 14.44 -5.47 -17.58
C SER A 202 12.92 -5.32 -17.46
N THR A 203 12.17 -6.42 -17.27
CA THR A 203 10.69 -6.40 -17.25
C THR A 203 10.14 -5.40 -16.25
N LEU A 204 10.60 -5.44 -14.99
CA LEU A 204 10.15 -4.50 -13.97
C LEU A 204 10.40 -3.04 -14.40
N HIS A 205 11.61 -2.72 -14.89
CA HIS A 205 11.93 -1.36 -15.34
C HIS A 205 11.07 -0.92 -16.52
N ILE A 206 10.93 -1.76 -17.55
CA ILE A 206 10.18 -1.44 -18.76
C ILE A 206 8.71 -1.18 -18.41
N VAL A 207 8.08 -2.05 -17.63
CA VAL A 207 6.68 -1.88 -17.23
C VAL A 207 6.52 -0.57 -16.47
N THR A 208 7.33 -0.39 -15.41
CA THR A 208 7.19 0.76 -14.51
C THR A 208 7.48 2.11 -15.19
N GLU A 209 8.48 2.18 -16.07
CA GLU A 209 8.78 3.38 -16.88
C GLU A 209 7.67 3.66 -17.91
N THR A 210 7.11 2.61 -18.51
CA THR A 210 6.03 2.76 -19.51
C THR A 210 4.78 3.36 -18.89
N ILE A 211 4.45 3.01 -17.65
CA ILE A 211 3.30 3.59 -16.93
C ILE A 211 3.46 5.09 -16.71
N GLY A 212 4.66 5.55 -16.36
CA GLY A 212 4.94 6.99 -16.20
C GLY A 212 4.72 7.81 -17.48
N LYS A 213 4.64 7.15 -18.64
CA LYS A 213 4.35 7.77 -19.95
C LYS A 213 2.86 7.75 -20.31
N LEU A 214 2.02 7.03 -19.56
CA LEU A 214 0.59 6.98 -19.81
C LEU A 214 -0.08 8.30 -19.40
N LYS A 215 -0.98 8.81 -20.23
CA LYS A 215 -1.74 10.02 -19.93
C LYS A 215 -2.99 9.68 -19.13
N LYS A 216 -3.34 10.56 -18.18
CA LYS A 216 -4.63 10.49 -17.47
C LYS A 216 -5.77 10.67 -18.47
N THR A 217 -6.77 9.81 -18.37
CA THR A 217 -7.96 9.84 -19.24
C THR A 217 -8.91 10.97 -18.83
N GLU A 218 -9.49 11.66 -19.81
CA GLU A 218 -10.55 12.66 -19.57
C GLU A 218 -11.84 11.98 -19.07
N GLY A 219 -12.57 12.64 -18.16
CA GLY A 219 -13.84 12.13 -17.63
C GLY A 219 -13.74 11.18 -16.44
N ALA A 220 -12.55 10.94 -15.89
CA ALA A 220 -12.39 10.19 -14.66
C ALA A 220 -12.74 11.04 -13.43
N HIS A 221 -13.36 10.43 -12.43
CA HIS A 221 -13.65 11.03 -11.12
C HIS A 221 -13.07 10.17 -9.99
N ASN A 222 -13.19 10.63 -8.75
CA ASN A 222 -12.66 9.90 -7.60
C ASN A 222 -13.70 8.91 -7.07
N CYS A 223 -13.30 7.65 -6.91
CA CYS A 223 -14.07 6.59 -6.28
C CYS A 223 -14.55 7.05 -4.90
N ARG A 224 -15.86 6.90 -4.62
CA ARG A 224 -16.44 7.36 -3.35
C ARG A 224 -15.91 6.62 -2.12
N LEU A 225 -15.42 5.38 -2.28
CA LEU A 225 -14.92 4.56 -1.17
C LEU A 225 -13.41 4.71 -0.92
N CYS A 226 -12.59 4.66 -1.98
CA CYS A 226 -11.13 4.68 -1.85
C CYS A 226 -10.45 5.95 -2.39
N GLY A 227 -11.21 6.84 -3.05
CA GLY A 227 -10.69 8.07 -3.64
C GLY A 227 -9.87 7.91 -4.93
N ARG A 228 -9.61 6.68 -5.39
CA ARG A 228 -8.87 6.40 -6.64
C ARG A 228 -9.64 6.87 -7.88
N SER A 229 -8.93 7.21 -8.94
CA SER A 229 -9.54 7.63 -10.20
C SER A 229 -10.27 6.45 -10.87
N CYS A 230 -11.54 6.63 -11.23
CA CYS A 230 -12.36 5.65 -11.95
C CYS A 230 -13.49 6.34 -12.75
N VAL A 231 -14.22 5.58 -13.57
CA VAL A 231 -15.35 6.08 -14.39
C VAL A 231 -16.72 5.75 -13.80
N GLU A 232 -16.76 4.81 -12.86
CA GLU A 232 -17.97 4.44 -12.12
C GLU A 232 -17.95 5.07 -10.71
N GLU A 233 -19.08 5.13 -10.00
CA GLU A 233 -19.12 5.65 -8.61
C GLU A 233 -18.09 4.93 -7.70
N LEU A 234 -17.87 3.64 -7.96
CA LEU A 234 -16.90 2.78 -7.28
C LEU A 234 -15.91 2.20 -8.29
N CYS A 235 -14.61 2.22 -7.99
CA CYS A 235 -13.61 1.55 -8.81
C CYS A 235 -13.81 0.03 -8.80
N GLY A 236 -13.19 -0.69 -9.74
CA GLY A 236 -13.40 -2.14 -9.90
C GLY A 236 -13.15 -2.91 -8.61
N ARG A 237 -12.06 -2.57 -7.90
CA ARG A 237 -11.72 -3.12 -6.59
C ARG A 237 -12.79 -2.86 -5.52
N CYS A 238 -13.25 -1.61 -5.38
CA CYS A 238 -14.26 -1.25 -4.38
C CYS A 238 -15.63 -1.87 -4.71
N SER A 239 -15.98 -1.97 -5.98
CA SER A 239 -17.18 -2.66 -6.47
C SER A 239 -17.13 -4.15 -6.14
N PHE A 240 -15.98 -4.80 -6.30
CA PHE A 240 -15.80 -6.21 -5.94
C PHE A 240 -15.92 -6.45 -4.43
N LEU A 241 -15.23 -5.63 -3.62
CA LEU A 241 -15.33 -5.67 -2.16
C LEU A 241 -16.79 -5.50 -1.69
N LYS A 242 -17.52 -4.55 -2.27
CA LYS A 242 -18.93 -4.31 -1.92
C LYS A 242 -19.85 -5.46 -2.32
N ARG A 243 -19.55 -6.21 -3.39
CA ARG A 243 -20.31 -7.41 -3.79
C ARG A 243 -20.06 -8.58 -2.84
N GLU A 244 -18.83 -8.74 -2.35
CA GLU A 244 -18.52 -9.77 -1.36
C GLU A 244 -19.03 -9.41 0.04
N ASP A 245 -19.08 -8.11 0.37
CA ASP A 245 -19.75 -7.59 1.57
C ASP A 245 -21.28 -7.70 1.44
N GLY A 246 -21.79 -8.92 1.61
CA GLY A 246 -23.23 -9.20 1.69
C GLY A 246 -23.93 -8.59 2.90
N SER A 247 -23.21 -7.84 3.75
CA SER A 247 -23.70 -7.26 5.01
C SER A 247 -23.86 -5.74 4.98
N SER A 248 -23.58 -5.07 3.85
CA SER A 248 -23.65 -3.60 3.71
C SER A 248 -22.83 -2.83 4.76
N LEU A 249 -21.76 -3.44 5.26
CA LEU A 249 -20.90 -2.88 6.31
C LEU A 249 -19.94 -1.81 5.75
N LEU A 250 -19.56 -1.93 4.49
CA LEU A 250 -18.95 -0.91 3.65
C LEU A 250 -20.03 0.12 3.27
N ALA A 251 -20.50 0.88 4.26
CA ALA A 251 -21.37 2.01 4.01
C ALA A 251 -20.57 3.11 3.31
N LEU A 252 -21.12 3.64 2.22
CA LEU A 252 -20.62 4.85 1.61
C LEU A 252 -20.95 6.01 2.56
N PRO A 253 -19.98 6.86 2.94
CA PRO A 253 -20.29 8.10 3.64
C PRO A 253 -21.21 8.99 2.79
#